data_AF-A0A812UQR4-F1
#
_entry.id   AF-A0A812UQR4-F1
#
_cell.length_a   1.000
_cell.length_b   1.000
_cell.length_c   1.000
_cell.angle_alpha   90.00
_cell.angle_beta   90.00
_cell.angle_gamma   90.00
#
_symmetry.space_group_name_H-M   'P 1'
#
loop_
_entity.id
_entity.type
_entity.pdbx_description
1 polymer ?
#
loop_
_entity_poly.entity_id
_entity_poly.type
_entity_poly.pdbx_seq_one_letter_code
_entity_poly.pdbx_strand_id
1 'polypeptide(L)'
;MLRPDHSPVKPPKSAKPDKSAKLAKPDKSEEARPEAPSPRQTVLRRGLQAHTDFLSFATRRFGNIARLWFVMDPEENMKLANKQFVRGCEEIGFSGCLTTLWRQLDHDGSGYIALGDIDPQVALQLADLKVLLSQEFEGSADKFMKSVDLKGSHRVNKDEFVRAMDTLKCPAGSSRRLFDLLCRCNCTTISVKDLLFLQRWSPPPYYFVCGDLRLLSSFRSALAELHGSALRAWFRLWDPDRLFRVSWFRFRLGVANIARRHGGLPNMEEDTAKVWRTMDEECFGWATLRTFHPEAFEAAARLKRWATVSHGSVAKFIASVLKKLESQGLRLSKSVFRKVLMDEELLPKEAADLLFEGLDVDEHGVLAEQDVRCLDKWDLVFEEEAQARRVHVGTSSSPKRQGL
;
A
#
# COMPACT_ATOMS: atom_id res chain seq x y z
N MET A 1 -41.70 -61.12 13.40
CA MET A 1 -42.98 -61.84 13.24
C MET A 1 -44.12 -60.94 13.72
N LEU A 2 -45.08 -60.70 12.82
CA LEU A 2 -46.52 -60.39 13.03
C LEU A 2 -46.99 -59.15 13.86
N ARG A 3 -47.59 -58.21 13.11
CA ARG A 3 -48.73 -57.29 13.42
C ARG A 3 -49.98 -58.08 13.91
N PRO A 4 -51.07 -57.50 14.49
CA PRO A 4 -51.77 -56.29 13.99
C PRO A 4 -52.55 -55.37 14.96
N ASP A 5 -53.03 -54.32 14.31
CA ASP A 5 -53.90 -53.18 14.63
C ASP A 5 -55.38 -53.57 14.87
N HIS A 6 -56.15 -52.75 15.60
CA HIS A 6 -57.48 -52.24 15.19
C HIS A 6 -58.17 -51.35 16.26
N SER A 7 -58.60 -50.18 15.77
CA SER A 7 -59.42 -49.09 16.35
C SER A 7 -60.89 -49.52 16.66
N PRO A 8 -61.91 -48.67 17.02
CA PRO A 8 -62.26 -47.29 16.57
C PRO A 8 -62.86 -46.38 17.68
N VAL A 9 -63.24 -45.10 17.51
CA VAL A 9 -64.59 -44.60 17.07
C VAL A 9 -64.62 -43.05 17.10
N LYS A 10 -65.31 -42.42 16.12
CA LYS A 10 -65.92 -41.07 16.12
C LYS A 10 -67.37 -41.22 15.61
N PRO A 11 -68.37 -40.36 15.95
CA PRO A 11 -68.74 -39.18 15.11
C PRO A 11 -69.54 -38.05 15.89
N PRO A 12 -70.37 -37.12 15.30
CA PRO A 12 -70.01 -35.88 14.56
C PRO A 12 -70.93 -34.60 14.77
N LYS A 13 -70.68 -33.52 13.96
CA LYS A 13 -71.56 -32.39 13.45
C LYS A 13 -71.77 -31.11 14.33
N SER A 14 -71.93 -29.84 13.87
CA SER A 14 -71.96 -29.10 12.56
C SER A 14 -72.13 -27.55 12.70
N ALA A 15 -71.47 -26.74 11.83
CA ALA A 15 -71.87 -25.52 11.04
C ALA A 15 -72.19 -24.05 11.57
N LYS A 16 -71.35 -23.08 11.09
CA LYS A 16 -71.58 -21.75 10.38
C LYS A 16 -72.14 -20.47 11.14
N PRO A 17 -72.19 -19.22 10.56
CA PRO A 17 -71.12 -18.21 10.32
C PRO A 17 -71.48 -16.70 10.63
N ASP A 18 -70.50 -15.78 10.42
CA ASP A 18 -70.56 -14.34 9.98
C ASP A 18 -70.73 -13.10 10.94
N LYS A 19 -69.80 -12.13 10.73
CA LYS A 19 -69.77 -10.64 10.87
C LYS A 19 -70.18 -9.82 12.12
N SER A 20 -69.20 -9.03 12.63
CA SER A 20 -69.21 -7.57 12.95
C SER A 20 -68.05 -7.27 13.94
N ALA A 21 -67.29 -6.16 13.99
CA ALA A 21 -67.17 -4.91 13.26
C ALA A 21 -65.83 -4.19 13.61
N LYS A 22 -65.31 -3.40 12.65
CA LYS A 22 -64.54 -2.12 12.75
C LYS A 22 -63.08 -2.04 13.27
N LEU A 23 -62.22 -1.76 12.29
CA LEU A 23 -61.05 -0.84 12.19
C LEU A 23 -60.53 -0.12 13.45
N ALA A 24 -59.24 -0.32 13.73
CA ALA A 24 -58.29 0.73 14.08
C ALA A 24 -57.06 0.58 13.16
N LYS A 25 -56.69 1.66 12.45
CA LYS A 25 -55.49 1.72 11.58
C LYS A 25 -54.24 1.89 12.47
N PRO A 26 -53.12 1.21 12.18
CA PRO A 26 -51.86 1.55 12.82
C PRO A 26 -51.29 2.83 12.21
N ASP A 27 -50.76 3.65 13.11
CA ASP A 27 -50.21 4.98 12.91
C ASP A 27 -49.03 4.95 11.91
N LYS A 28 -49.06 5.89 10.96
CA LYS A 28 -47.98 6.12 9.99
C LYS A 28 -47.18 7.31 10.46
N SER A 29 -46.22 7.07 11.35
CA SER A 29 -45.09 7.98 11.58
C SER A 29 -44.05 7.27 12.45
N GLU A 30 -43.31 6.34 11.86
CA GLU A 30 -41.96 6.05 12.35
C GLU A 30 -41.00 6.64 11.33
N GLU A 31 -40.53 7.82 11.69
CA GLU A 31 -39.71 8.71 10.89
C GLU A 31 -38.47 7.98 10.39
N ALA A 32 -38.21 8.18 9.10
CA ALA A 32 -36.97 7.82 8.45
C ALA A 32 -35.79 8.33 9.29
N ARG A 33 -35.03 7.40 9.87
CA ARG A 33 -33.66 7.70 10.31
C ARG A 33 -32.95 8.31 9.10
N PRO A 34 -32.27 9.46 9.23
CA PRO A 34 -31.36 9.86 8.19
C PRO A 34 -30.28 8.79 8.11
N GLU A 35 -30.30 7.98 7.05
CA GLU A 35 -29.12 7.22 6.65
C GLU A 35 -27.99 8.25 6.56
N ALA A 36 -27.02 8.14 7.47
CA ALA A 36 -25.82 8.94 7.39
C ALA A 36 -25.29 8.79 5.95
N PRO A 37 -25.01 9.90 5.23
CA PRO A 37 -24.52 9.80 3.87
C PRO A 37 -23.31 8.87 3.89
N SER A 38 -23.35 7.77 3.12
CA SER A 38 -22.21 6.85 3.05
C SER A 38 -20.97 7.72 2.80
N PRO A 39 -19.91 7.62 3.63
CA PRO A 39 -18.72 8.44 3.43
C PRO A 39 -18.32 8.27 1.97
N ARG A 40 -18.24 9.38 1.21
CA ARG A 40 -17.79 9.34 -0.18
C ARG A 40 -16.51 8.51 -0.18
N GLN A 41 -16.56 7.31 -0.78
CA GLN A 41 -15.38 6.45 -0.82
C GLN A 41 -14.26 7.26 -1.45
N THR A 42 -13.19 7.43 -0.70
CA THR A 42 -12.06 8.24 -1.10
C THR A 42 -11.41 7.65 -2.35
N VAL A 43 -10.64 8.47 -3.05
CA VAL A 43 -9.91 8.05 -4.25
C VAL A 43 -9.03 6.83 -3.96
N LEU A 44 -8.40 6.80 -2.80
CA LEU A 44 -7.55 5.70 -2.34
C LEU A 44 -8.35 4.42 -2.09
N ARG A 45 -9.52 4.52 -1.43
CA ARG A 45 -10.37 3.36 -1.16
C ARG A 45 -10.90 2.72 -2.45
N ARG A 46 -11.31 3.55 -3.43
CA ARG A 46 -11.72 3.06 -4.76
C ARG A 46 -10.55 2.44 -5.51
N GLY A 47 -9.36 3.04 -5.41
CA GLY A 47 -8.11 2.50 -5.94
C GLY A 47 -7.82 1.09 -5.42
N LEU A 48 -7.80 0.94 -4.10
CA LEU A 48 -7.55 -0.34 -3.43
C LEU A 48 -8.59 -1.40 -3.78
N GLN A 49 -9.87 -1.01 -3.89
CA GLN A 49 -10.91 -1.94 -4.34
C GLN A 49 -10.65 -2.40 -5.78
N ALA A 50 -10.36 -1.48 -6.70
CA ALA A 50 -10.05 -1.81 -8.08
C ALA A 50 -8.81 -2.74 -8.19
N HIS A 51 -7.80 -2.52 -7.35
CA HIS A 51 -6.62 -3.40 -7.26
C HIS A 51 -6.97 -4.79 -6.72
N THR A 52 -7.81 -4.87 -5.69
CA THR A 52 -8.29 -6.14 -5.13
C THR A 52 -9.10 -6.93 -6.17
N ASP A 53 -9.97 -6.25 -6.92
CA ASP A 53 -10.77 -6.85 -8.00
C ASP A 53 -9.86 -7.37 -9.12
N PHE A 54 -8.79 -6.62 -9.45
CA PHE A 54 -7.80 -7.01 -10.45
C PHE A 54 -7.01 -8.27 -10.03
N LEU A 55 -6.53 -8.33 -8.79
CA LEU A 55 -5.85 -9.52 -8.25
C LEU A 55 -6.79 -10.74 -8.24
N SER A 56 -8.05 -10.54 -7.82
CA SER A 56 -9.06 -11.60 -7.81
C SER A 56 -9.38 -12.10 -9.23
N PHE A 57 -9.39 -11.20 -10.21
CA PHE A 57 -9.53 -11.55 -11.62
C PHE A 57 -8.31 -12.35 -12.12
N ALA A 58 -7.10 -11.89 -11.81
CA ALA A 58 -5.85 -12.56 -12.18
C ALA A 58 -5.81 -14.01 -11.68
N THR A 59 -6.11 -14.20 -10.40
CA THR A 59 -6.14 -15.53 -9.78
C THR A 59 -7.21 -16.43 -10.40
N ARG A 60 -8.43 -15.93 -10.63
CA ARG A 60 -9.51 -16.75 -11.21
C ARG A 60 -9.25 -17.16 -12.66
N ARG A 61 -8.72 -16.25 -13.49
CA ARG A 61 -8.59 -16.48 -14.94
C ARG A 61 -7.23 -17.08 -15.34
N PHE A 62 -6.16 -16.70 -14.65
CA PHE A 62 -4.79 -17.10 -15.00
C PHE A 62 -4.13 -17.98 -13.92
N GLY A 63 -4.75 -18.10 -12.75
CA GLY A 63 -4.23 -18.86 -11.61
C GLY A 63 -3.30 -18.05 -10.70
N ASN A 64 -2.55 -17.10 -11.25
CA ASN A 64 -1.74 -16.16 -10.49
C ASN A 64 -1.44 -14.88 -11.31
N ILE A 65 -0.93 -13.85 -10.61
CA ILE A 65 -0.65 -12.55 -11.22
C ILE A 65 0.56 -12.55 -12.16
N ALA A 66 1.58 -13.38 -11.92
CA ALA A 66 2.76 -13.45 -12.79
C ALA A 66 2.40 -13.94 -14.20
N ARG A 67 1.49 -14.92 -14.30
CA ARG A 67 0.98 -15.41 -15.59
C ARG A 67 0.22 -14.33 -16.34
N LEU A 68 -0.69 -13.61 -15.65
CA LEU A 68 -1.39 -12.47 -16.24
C LEU A 68 -0.38 -11.40 -16.71
N TRP A 69 0.64 -11.11 -15.89
CA TRP A 69 1.67 -10.14 -16.23
C TRP A 69 2.36 -10.47 -17.56
N PHE A 70 2.85 -11.70 -17.73
CA PHE A 70 3.52 -12.11 -18.97
C PHE A 70 2.59 -12.21 -20.19
N VAL A 71 1.27 -12.27 -19.98
CA VAL A 71 0.30 -12.10 -21.08
C VAL A 71 0.20 -10.63 -21.49
N MET A 72 0.28 -9.70 -20.54
CA MET A 72 0.23 -8.25 -20.79
C MET A 72 1.57 -7.66 -21.24
N ASP A 73 2.69 -8.31 -20.90
CA ASP A 73 4.06 -7.92 -21.21
C ASP A 73 4.76 -9.03 -22.03
N PRO A 74 4.31 -9.32 -23.26
CA PRO A 74 4.85 -10.41 -24.07
C PRO A 74 6.31 -10.18 -24.48
N GLU A 75 6.76 -8.93 -24.56
CA GLU A 75 8.17 -8.59 -24.81
C GLU A 75 9.06 -8.72 -23.56
N GLU A 76 8.47 -8.93 -22.38
CA GLU A 76 9.14 -9.06 -21.09
C GLU A 76 9.98 -7.83 -20.71
N ASN A 77 9.44 -6.64 -20.94
CA ASN A 77 10.07 -5.38 -20.55
C ASN A 77 10.04 -5.17 -19.03
N MET A 78 9.23 -5.94 -18.31
CA MET A 78 8.98 -5.88 -16.87
C MET A 78 8.42 -4.52 -16.41
N LYS A 79 7.90 -3.73 -17.35
CA LYS A 79 7.21 -2.46 -17.16
C LYS A 79 6.16 -2.26 -18.23
N LEU A 80 5.02 -1.70 -17.87
CA LEU A 80 3.91 -1.37 -18.77
C LEU A 80 3.56 0.10 -18.66
N ALA A 81 3.60 0.83 -19.78
CA ALA A 81 3.04 2.19 -19.84
C ALA A 81 1.50 2.15 -19.82
N ASN A 82 0.87 3.28 -19.46
CA ASN A 82 -0.59 3.37 -19.31
C ASN A 82 -1.38 2.75 -20.47
N LYS A 83 -1.03 3.12 -21.71
CA LYS A 83 -1.72 2.62 -22.91
C LYS A 83 -1.56 1.10 -23.09
N GLN A 84 -0.38 0.56 -22.79
CA GLN A 84 -0.14 -0.89 -22.86
C GLN A 84 -0.94 -1.63 -21.78
N PHE A 85 -0.96 -1.10 -20.56
CA PHE A 85 -1.72 -1.68 -19.46
C PHE A 85 -3.24 -1.68 -19.73
N VAL A 86 -3.78 -0.54 -20.17
CA VAL A 86 -5.21 -0.41 -20.51
C VAL A 86 -5.60 -1.38 -21.62
N ARG A 87 -4.85 -1.38 -22.72
CA ARG A 87 -5.08 -2.29 -23.84
C ARG A 87 -4.98 -3.75 -23.41
N GLY A 88 -3.95 -4.12 -22.64
CA GLY A 88 -3.79 -5.48 -22.13
C GLY A 88 -4.95 -5.89 -21.22
N CYS A 89 -5.46 -4.99 -20.37
CA CYS A 89 -6.65 -5.24 -19.56
C CYS A 89 -7.92 -5.48 -20.41
N GLU A 90 -8.09 -4.73 -21.49
CA GLU A 90 -9.21 -4.90 -22.43
C GLU A 90 -9.12 -6.24 -23.18
N GLU A 91 -7.93 -6.59 -23.69
CA GLU A 91 -7.69 -7.84 -24.42
C GLU A 91 -7.88 -9.08 -23.54
N ILE A 92 -7.47 -9.01 -22.27
CA ILE A 92 -7.75 -10.07 -21.30
C ILE A 92 -9.18 -9.99 -20.75
N GLY A 93 -10.01 -9.01 -21.12
CA GLY A 93 -11.40 -8.91 -20.71
C GLY A 93 -11.61 -8.60 -19.22
N PHE A 94 -10.73 -7.81 -18.61
CA PHE A 94 -10.96 -7.26 -17.28
C PHE A 94 -11.94 -6.07 -17.35
N SER A 95 -13.07 -6.15 -16.64
CA SER A 95 -14.16 -5.16 -16.70
C SER A 95 -14.17 -4.13 -15.56
N GLY A 96 -13.08 -4.03 -14.79
CA GLY A 96 -12.96 -3.07 -13.69
C GLY A 96 -12.70 -1.63 -14.15
N CYS A 97 -12.72 -0.68 -13.19
CA CYS A 97 -12.45 0.73 -13.49
C CYS A 97 -10.94 0.98 -13.72
N LEU A 98 -10.49 0.89 -14.98
CA LEU A 98 -9.07 1.00 -15.36
C LEU A 98 -8.43 2.32 -14.94
N THR A 99 -9.15 3.45 -15.03
CA THR A 99 -8.62 4.76 -14.61
C THR A 99 -8.28 4.78 -13.11
N THR A 100 -9.15 4.17 -12.30
CA THR A 100 -8.96 4.12 -10.85
C THR A 100 -7.87 3.13 -10.48
N LEU A 101 -7.82 1.98 -11.17
CA LEU A 101 -6.77 0.98 -11.01
C LEU A 101 -5.40 1.54 -11.40
N TRP A 102 -5.29 2.19 -12.55
CA TRP A 102 -4.03 2.79 -13.00
C TRP A 102 -3.48 3.77 -11.98
N ARG A 103 -4.31 4.70 -11.50
CA ARG A 103 -3.90 5.68 -10.49
C ARG A 103 -3.51 5.01 -9.16
N GLN A 104 -4.06 3.84 -8.85
CA GLN A 104 -3.67 3.07 -7.67
C GLN A 104 -2.30 2.41 -7.84
N LEU A 105 -1.98 1.92 -9.04
CA LEU A 105 -0.74 1.20 -9.34
C LEU A 105 0.43 2.14 -9.70
N ASP A 106 0.16 3.21 -10.44
CA ASP A 106 1.10 4.29 -10.78
C ASP A 106 1.07 5.38 -9.69
N HIS A 107 1.22 4.96 -8.43
CA HIS A 107 1.18 5.87 -7.28
C HIS A 107 2.34 6.87 -7.28
N ASP A 108 3.40 6.57 -8.03
CA ASP A 108 4.58 7.40 -8.16
C ASP A 108 4.52 8.39 -9.34
N GLY A 109 3.51 8.28 -10.19
CA GLY A 109 3.34 9.10 -11.39
C GLY A 109 4.49 8.94 -12.38
N SER A 110 5.20 7.81 -12.36
CA SER A 110 6.28 7.52 -13.29
C SER A 110 5.79 7.30 -14.73
N GLY A 111 4.49 7.06 -14.89
CA GLY A 111 3.83 6.81 -16.17
C GLY A 111 3.98 5.36 -16.65
N TYR A 112 4.59 4.51 -15.83
CA TYR A 112 4.67 3.07 -16.02
C TYR A 112 4.39 2.34 -14.71
N ILE A 113 3.94 1.10 -14.81
CA ILE A 113 3.84 0.19 -13.67
C ILE A 113 4.73 -1.01 -13.91
N ALA A 114 5.26 -1.60 -12.85
CA ALA A 114 6.01 -2.84 -12.83
C ALA A 114 5.23 -3.94 -12.09
N LEU A 115 5.68 -5.19 -12.20
CA LEU A 115 5.06 -6.31 -11.49
C LEU A 115 4.99 -6.08 -9.97
N GLY A 116 6.00 -5.42 -9.40
CA GLY A 116 6.05 -5.10 -7.97
C GLY A 116 5.00 -4.08 -7.52
N ASP A 117 4.51 -3.22 -8.41
CA ASP A 117 3.43 -2.27 -8.09
C ASP A 117 2.08 -2.99 -7.97
N ILE A 118 1.95 -4.15 -8.63
CA ILE A 118 0.74 -4.99 -8.56
C ILE A 118 0.84 -6.01 -7.42
N ASP A 119 1.96 -6.71 -7.32
CA ASP A 119 2.22 -7.72 -6.28
C ASP A 119 3.72 -7.72 -5.91
N PRO A 120 4.12 -7.00 -4.85
CA PRO A 120 5.51 -6.90 -4.44
C PRO A 120 6.08 -8.23 -3.94
N GLN A 121 5.22 -9.12 -3.41
CA GLN A 121 5.67 -10.42 -2.91
C GLN A 121 6.08 -11.33 -4.08
N VAL A 122 5.30 -11.33 -5.17
CA VAL A 122 5.67 -12.05 -6.39
C VAL A 122 6.96 -11.49 -6.99
N ALA A 123 7.11 -10.16 -7.05
CA ALA A 123 8.33 -9.55 -7.54
C ALA A 123 9.55 -9.92 -6.67
N LEU A 124 9.43 -9.92 -5.34
CA LEU A 124 10.49 -10.35 -4.43
C LEU A 124 10.90 -11.81 -4.66
N GLN A 125 9.94 -12.74 -4.84
CA GLN A 125 10.26 -14.15 -5.10
C GLN A 125 11.05 -14.35 -6.41
N LEU A 126 10.73 -13.57 -7.44
CA LEU A 126 11.48 -13.59 -8.70
C LEU A 126 12.86 -12.95 -8.53
N ALA A 127 12.98 -11.91 -7.69
CA ALA A 127 14.26 -11.27 -7.39
C ALA A 127 15.18 -12.20 -6.59
N ASP A 128 14.63 -12.97 -5.65
CA ASP A 128 15.37 -13.99 -4.88
C ASP A 128 15.93 -15.08 -5.82
N LEU A 129 15.15 -15.52 -6.82
CA LEU A 129 15.64 -16.42 -7.86
C LEU A 129 16.75 -15.77 -8.71
N LYS A 130 16.62 -14.48 -9.06
CA LYS A 130 17.67 -13.77 -9.78
C LYS A 130 18.98 -13.75 -8.99
N VAL A 131 18.94 -13.56 -7.68
CA VAL A 131 20.12 -13.63 -6.79
C VAL A 131 20.75 -15.01 -6.85
N LEU A 132 19.96 -16.07 -6.74
CA LEU A 132 20.44 -17.45 -6.85
C LEU A 132 21.14 -17.69 -8.21
N LEU A 133 20.53 -17.23 -9.32
CA LEU A 133 21.15 -17.32 -10.64
C LEU A 133 22.49 -16.60 -10.69
N SER A 134 22.57 -15.39 -10.14
CA SER A 134 23.81 -14.61 -10.09
C SER A 134 24.92 -15.28 -9.27
N GLN A 135 24.58 -15.87 -8.12
CA GLN A 135 25.56 -16.47 -7.20
C GLN A 135 26.06 -17.83 -7.67
N GLU A 136 25.15 -18.72 -8.06
CA GLU A 136 25.48 -20.13 -8.32
C GLU A 136 25.66 -20.44 -9.81
N PHE A 137 25.19 -19.56 -10.70
CA PHE A 137 25.11 -19.83 -12.14
C PHE A 137 25.62 -18.68 -13.02
N GLU A 138 26.39 -17.75 -12.46
CA GLU A 138 26.94 -16.58 -13.16
C GLU A 138 25.86 -15.75 -13.90
N GLY A 139 24.64 -15.75 -13.36
CA GLY A 139 23.48 -15.08 -13.94
C GLY A 139 22.90 -15.77 -15.19
N SER A 140 23.26 -17.01 -15.49
CA SER A 140 22.82 -17.74 -16.69
C SER A 140 21.63 -18.68 -16.41
N ALA A 141 20.50 -18.41 -17.09
CA ALA A 141 19.33 -19.28 -17.05
C ALA A 141 19.62 -20.66 -17.68
N ASP A 142 20.44 -20.72 -18.73
CA ASP A 142 20.86 -21.98 -19.35
C ASP A 142 21.69 -22.87 -18.41
N LYS A 143 22.64 -22.29 -17.67
CA LYS A 143 23.45 -23.04 -16.69
C LYS A 143 22.57 -23.60 -15.58
N PHE A 144 21.63 -22.80 -15.07
CA PHE A 144 20.64 -23.27 -14.10
C PHE A 144 19.76 -24.40 -14.66
N MET A 145 19.17 -24.23 -15.83
CA MET A 145 18.31 -25.28 -16.39
C MET A 145 19.06 -26.59 -16.66
N LYS A 146 20.33 -26.52 -17.07
CA LYS A 146 21.18 -27.71 -17.24
C LYS A 146 21.49 -28.42 -15.91
N SER A 147 21.58 -27.69 -14.80
CA SER A 147 21.82 -28.30 -13.48
C SER A 147 20.56 -28.97 -12.92
N VAL A 148 19.37 -28.49 -13.31
CA VAL A 148 18.07 -29.00 -12.84
C VAL A 148 17.51 -30.12 -13.74
N ASP A 149 17.67 -30.02 -15.06
CA ASP A 149 17.17 -30.97 -16.05
C ASP A 149 18.10 -32.20 -16.17
N LEU A 150 18.12 -33.02 -15.11
CA LEU A 150 18.97 -34.22 -15.04
C LEU A 150 18.72 -35.25 -16.15
N LYS A 151 17.54 -35.20 -16.80
CA LYS A 151 17.15 -36.11 -17.87
C LYS A 151 17.46 -35.56 -19.27
N GLY A 152 17.90 -34.31 -19.39
CA GLY A 152 18.17 -33.66 -20.68
C GLY A 152 16.92 -33.51 -21.56
N SER A 153 15.75 -33.33 -20.94
CA SER A 153 14.46 -33.20 -21.64
C SER A 153 14.18 -31.79 -22.19
N HIS A 154 15.05 -30.83 -21.84
CA HIS A 154 14.90 -29.38 -22.03
C HIS A 154 13.68 -28.77 -21.33
N ARG A 155 13.00 -29.52 -20.46
CA ARG A 155 11.79 -29.12 -19.75
C ARG A 155 11.81 -29.67 -18.32
N VAL A 156 11.72 -28.80 -17.33
CA VAL A 156 11.76 -29.19 -15.91
C VAL A 156 10.35 -29.24 -15.35
N ASN A 157 9.95 -30.38 -14.75
CA ASN A 157 8.67 -30.46 -14.04
C ASN A 157 8.77 -29.93 -12.59
N LYS A 158 7.61 -29.78 -11.94
CA LYS A 158 7.53 -29.19 -10.59
C LYS A 158 8.36 -29.92 -9.55
N ASP A 159 8.36 -31.25 -9.56
CA ASP A 159 9.07 -32.04 -8.55
C ASP A 159 10.60 -32.00 -8.77
N GLU A 160 11.04 -31.99 -10.03
CA GLU A 160 12.46 -31.79 -10.38
C GLU A 160 12.93 -30.41 -9.94
N PHE A 161 12.16 -29.36 -10.23
CA PHE A 161 12.45 -28.00 -9.79
C PHE A 161 12.56 -27.90 -8.26
N VAL A 162 11.54 -28.39 -7.54
CA VAL A 162 11.51 -28.30 -6.07
C VAL A 162 12.71 -29.01 -5.45
N ARG A 163 13.03 -30.24 -5.89
CA ARG A 163 14.21 -30.96 -5.38
C ARG A 163 15.52 -30.21 -5.61
N ALA A 164 15.67 -29.60 -6.79
CA ALA A 164 16.87 -28.81 -7.07
C ALA A 164 16.94 -27.56 -6.21
N MET A 165 15.83 -26.83 -6.03
CA MET A 165 15.79 -25.64 -5.16
C MET A 165 16.07 -25.99 -3.69
N ASP A 166 15.61 -27.16 -3.22
CA ASP A 166 15.90 -27.65 -1.87
C ASP A 166 17.40 -27.97 -1.69
N THR A 167 18.04 -28.51 -2.74
CA THR A 167 19.48 -28.81 -2.75
C THR A 167 20.33 -27.53 -2.77
N LEU A 168 19.88 -26.53 -3.54
CA LEU A 168 20.53 -25.22 -3.66
C LEU A 168 20.27 -24.31 -2.45
N LYS A 169 19.54 -24.78 -1.42
CA LYS A 169 19.15 -24.02 -0.24
C LYS A 169 18.55 -22.66 -0.60
N CYS A 170 17.58 -22.68 -1.51
CA CYS A 170 16.94 -21.48 -2.04
C CYS A 170 16.64 -20.44 -0.94
N PRO A 171 16.97 -19.15 -1.16
CA PRO A 171 16.59 -18.09 -0.23
C PRO A 171 15.05 -18.03 -0.07
N ALA A 172 14.64 -17.55 1.11
CA ALA A 172 13.30 -17.62 1.68
C ALA A 172 12.12 -17.67 0.67
N GLY A 173 11.31 -18.72 0.75
CA GLY A 173 10.08 -18.86 -0.04
C GLY A 173 9.70 -20.30 -0.31
N SER A 174 8.51 -20.53 -0.90
CA SER A 174 8.10 -21.87 -1.33
C SER A 174 8.57 -22.14 -2.77
N SER A 175 9.49 -23.10 -2.96
CA SER A 175 9.95 -23.57 -4.28
C SER A 175 8.78 -23.97 -5.19
N ARG A 176 7.71 -24.54 -4.60
CA ARG A 176 6.47 -24.90 -5.32
C ARG A 176 5.76 -23.67 -5.86
N ARG A 177 5.63 -22.61 -5.07
CA ARG A 177 5.01 -21.35 -5.49
C ARG A 177 5.85 -20.68 -6.57
N LEU A 178 7.17 -20.64 -6.41
CA LEU A 178 8.08 -20.07 -7.41
C LEU A 178 7.93 -20.77 -8.77
N PHE A 179 7.86 -22.11 -8.79
CA PHE A 179 7.57 -22.85 -10.01
C PHE A 179 6.24 -22.41 -10.66
N ASP A 180 5.18 -22.25 -9.87
CA ASP A 180 3.87 -21.85 -10.38
C ASP A 180 3.87 -20.44 -10.99
N LEU A 181 4.71 -19.54 -10.48
CA LEU A 181 4.91 -18.18 -11.00
C LEU A 181 5.69 -18.17 -12.33
N LEU A 182 6.71 -19.03 -12.45
CA LEU A 182 7.50 -19.17 -13.68
C LEU A 182 6.77 -19.93 -14.78
N CYS A 183 5.85 -20.81 -14.40
CA CYS A 183 5.03 -21.60 -15.30
C CYS A 183 3.98 -20.71 -16.01
N ARG A 184 4.34 -20.13 -17.16
CA ARG A 184 3.52 -19.13 -17.86
C ARG A 184 2.22 -19.68 -18.45
N CYS A 185 2.25 -20.90 -18.99
CA CYS A 185 1.11 -21.52 -19.66
C CYS A 185 0.21 -22.37 -18.75
N ASN A 186 0.42 -22.36 -17.43
CA ASN A 186 -0.07 -23.44 -16.54
C ASN A 186 0.33 -24.85 -17.05
N CYS A 187 1.41 -24.89 -17.83
CA CYS A 187 2.03 -26.09 -18.34
C CYS A 187 2.73 -26.82 -17.20
N THR A 188 2.68 -28.14 -17.16
CA THR A 188 3.29 -28.92 -16.05
C THR A 188 4.83 -28.87 -16.00
N THR A 189 5.45 -28.03 -16.82
CA THR A 189 6.90 -27.89 -17.01
C THR A 189 7.30 -26.44 -17.25
N ILE A 190 8.52 -26.06 -16.86
CA ILE A 190 9.19 -24.81 -17.26
C ILE A 190 10.38 -25.10 -18.18
N SER A 191 10.78 -24.13 -18.99
CA SER A 191 11.92 -24.18 -19.91
C SER A 191 12.86 -23.00 -19.68
N VAL A 192 14.03 -22.98 -20.34
CA VAL A 192 14.96 -21.85 -20.29
C VAL A 192 14.27 -20.53 -20.67
N LYS A 193 13.37 -20.56 -21.67
CA LYS A 193 12.67 -19.37 -22.15
C LYS A 193 11.86 -18.67 -21.05
N ASP A 194 11.35 -19.45 -20.09
CA ASP A 194 10.55 -18.92 -18.96
C ASP A 194 11.40 -18.18 -17.92
N LEU A 195 12.74 -18.23 -18.05
CA LEU A 195 13.70 -17.64 -17.12
C LEU A 195 14.55 -16.52 -17.74
N LEU A 196 14.61 -16.41 -19.07
CA LEU A 196 15.46 -15.43 -19.77
C LEU A 196 15.19 -13.99 -19.36
N PHE A 197 13.94 -13.65 -19.02
CA PHE A 197 13.57 -12.33 -18.53
C PHE A 197 14.37 -11.93 -17.28
N LEU A 198 14.71 -12.87 -16.39
CA LEU A 198 15.44 -12.59 -15.14
C LEU A 198 16.84 -12.04 -15.41
N GLN A 199 17.46 -12.43 -16.53
CA GLN A 199 18.79 -11.95 -16.90
C GLN A 199 18.76 -10.47 -17.30
N ARG A 200 17.67 -10.04 -17.97
CA ARG A 200 17.46 -8.67 -18.45
C ARG A 200 16.82 -7.76 -17.41
N TRP A 201 16.02 -8.34 -16.52
CA TRP A 201 15.28 -7.60 -15.51
C TRP A 201 16.24 -6.97 -14.48
N SER A 202 16.02 -5.69 -14.21
CA SER A 202 16.73 -4.91 -13.19
C SER A 202 15.74 -4.45 -12.12
N PRO A 203 15.55 -5.25 -11.04
CA PRO A 203 14.67 -4.89 -9.94
C PRO A 203 15.22 -3.69 -9.16
N PRO A 204 14.36 -2.97 -8.41
CA PRO A 204 14.82 -1.89 -7.55
C PRO A 204 15.86 -2.37 -6.53
N PRO A 205 16.94 -1.59 -6.26
CA PRO A 205 18.00 -2.01 -5.34
C PRO A 205 17.53 -2.37 -3.93
N TYR A 206 16.45 -1.74 -3.46
CA TYR A 206 15.89 -2.01 -2.14
C TYR A 206 15.31 -3.42 -1.97
N TYR A 207 15.15 -4.20 -3.04
CA TYR A 207 14.77 -5.62 -2.95
C TYR A 207 15.87 -6.50 -2.35
N PHE A 208 17.13 -6.06 -2.45
CA PHE A 208 18.31 -6.87 -2.15
C PHE A 208 19.02 -6.50 -0.86
N VAL A 209 18.53 -5.49 -0.14
CA VAL A 209 19.13 -5.03 1.11
C VAL A 209 18.17 -5.25 2.27
N CYS A 210 18.72 -5.28 3.49
CA CYS A 210 17.94 -5.17 4.72
C CYS A 210 17.80 -3.69 5.11
N GLY A 211 16.72 -3.35 5.80
CA GLY A 211 16.57 -2.01 6.38
C GLY A 211 17.64 -1.73 7.44
N ASP A 212 18.08 -0.48 7.53
CA ASP A 212 18.94 0.01 8.60
C ASP A 212 18.25 1.18 9.34
N LEU A 213 17.83 0.93 10.57
CA LEU A 213 17.16 1.91 11.43
C LEU A 213 18.11 3.03 11.92
N ARG A 214 19.39 2.72 12.11
CA ARG A 214 20.39 3.72 12.53
C ARG A 214 20.63 4.69 11.39
N LEU A 215 20.73 4.17 10.17
CA LEU A 215 20.88 4.99 8.97
C LEU A 215 19.66 5.87 8.71
N LEU A 216 18.42 5.36 8.89
CA LEU A 216 17.21 6.19 8.83
C LEU A 216 17.23 7.29 9.90
N SER A 217 17.75 7.00 11.09
CA SER A 217 17.82 7.98 12.19
C SER A 217 18.85 9.08 11.93
N SER A 218 20.07 8.74 11.50
CA SER A 218 21.07 9.74 11.11
C SER A 218 20.62 10.55 9.90
N PHE A 219 19.95 9.92 8.93
CA PHE A 219 19.35 10.59 7.79
C PHE A 219 18.31 11.63 8.21
N ARG A 220 17.41 11.31 9.15
CA ARG A 220 16.43 12.26 9.70
C ARG A 220 17.10 13.43 10.42
N SER A 221 18.13 13.17 11.22
CA SER A 221 18.90 14.23 11.88
C SER A 221 19.56 15.17 10.88
N ALA A 222 20.20 14.63 9.84
CA ALA A 222 20.80 15.43 8.78
C ALA A 222 19.76 16.30 8.04
N LEU A 223 18.57 15.77 7.77
CA LEU A 223 17.49 16.56 7.16
C LEU A 223 16.98 17.66 8.08
N ALA A 224 16.89 17.39 9.39
CA ALA A 224 16.49 18.40 10.37
C ALA A 224 17.53 19.52 10.48
N GLU A 225 18.84 19.21 10.42
CA GLU A 225 19.90 20.22 10.38
C GLU A 225 19.82 21.08 9.11
N LEU A 226 19.52 20.47 7.96
CA LEU A 226 19.48 21.17 6.68
C LEU A 226 18.23 22.01 6.46
N HIS A 227 17.08 21.56 6.97
CA HIS A 227 15.78 22.17 6.70
C HIS A 227 15.11 22.73 7.97
N GLY A 228 15.78 22.71 9.12
CA GLY A 228 15.21 23.01 10.44
C GLY A 228 14.27 21.92 10.97
N SER A 229 13.66 21.13 10.10
CA SER A 229 12.74 20.04 10.47
C SER A 229 12.75 18.94 9.41
N ALA A 230 12.80 17.68 9.85
CA ALA A 230 12.67 16.53 8.96
C ALA A 230 11.27 16.45 8.31
N LEU A 231 10.22 16.91 9.01
CA LEU A 231 8.86 17.01 8.43
C LEU A 231 8.81 18.07 7.32
N ARG A 232 9.48 19.21 7.51
CA ARG A 232 9.63 20.22 6.46
C ARG A 232 10.37 19.66 5.25
N ALA A 233 11.49 18.97 5.50
CA ALA A 233 12.27 18.32 4.45
C ALA A 233 11.40 17.34 3.64
N TRP A 234 10.59 16.51 4.31
CA TRP A 234 9.67 15.60 3.65
C TRP A 234 8.75 16.31 2.64
N PHE A 235 8.08 17.35 3.12
CA PHE A 235 7.15 18.12 2.31
C PHE A 235 7.82 18.92 1.20
N ARG A 236 9.00 19.50 1.44
CA ARG A 236 9.70 20.30 0.44
C ARG A 236 10.34 19.42 -0.66
N LEU A 237 10.90 18.28 -0.30
CA LEU A 237 11.74 17.48 -1.19
C LEU A 237 10.96 16.41 -1.94
N TRP A 238 10.00 15.78 -1.29
CA TRP A 238 9.41 14.53 -1.77
C TRP A 238 7.90 14.59 -1.93
N ASP A 239 7.23 15.34 -1.07
CA ASP A 239 5.78 15.44 -1.03
C ASP A 239 5.26 16.90 -1.17
N PRO A 240 5.58 17.59 -2.29
CA PRO A 240 5.06 18.92 -2.59
C PRO A 240 3.53 18.90 -2.79
N ASP A 241 2.98 17.77 -3.24
CA ASP A 241 1.55 17.57 -3.46
C ASP A 241 0.77 17.31 -2.15
N ARG A 242 1.51 17.09 -1.04
CA ARG A 242 1.00 16.86 0.31
C ARG A 242 0.06 15.65 0.42
N LEU A 243 0.49 14.55 -0.19
CA LEU A 243 -0.20 13.26 -0.18
C LEU A 243 0.15 12.40 1.03
N PHE A 244 1.12 12.82 1.85
CA PHE A 244 1.67 12.09 3.01
C PHE A 244 2.31 10.76 2.63
N ARG A 245 2.68 10.63 1.35
CA ARG A 245 3.30 9.45 0.73
C ARG A 245 4.38 9.88 -0.25
N VAL A 246 5.38 9.03 -0.39
CA VAL A 246 6.46 9.18 -1.37
C VAL A 246 6.74 7.84 -2.02
N SER A 247 7.17 7.84 -3.28
CA SER A 247 7.65 6.66 -3.99
C SER A 247 9.16 6.51 -3.92
N TRP A 248 9.67 5.30 -4.18
CA TRP A 248 11.12 5.07 -4.24
C TRP A 248 11.80 6.01 -5.25
N PHE A 249 11.18 6.21 -6.43
CA PHE A 249 11.74 7.07 -7.46
C PHE A 249 11.92 8.52 -6.97
N ARG A 250 10.86 9.12 -6.38
CA ARG A 250 10.91 10.49 -5.85
C ARG A 250 11.90 10.58 -4.70
N PHE A 251 11.89 9.60 -3.81
CA PHE A 251 12.82 9.55 -2.67
C PHE A 251 14.28 9.54 -3.12
N ARG A 252 14.65 8.55 -3.94
CA ARG A 252 16.00 8.38 -4.47
C ARG A 252 16.48 9.61 -5.23
N LEU A 253 15.61 10.22 -6.05
CA LEU A 253 15.94 11.45 -6.78
C LEU A 253 16.21 12.62 -5.82
N GLY A 254 15.36 12.81 -4.81
CA GLY A 254 15.54 13.86 -3.82
C GLY A 254 16.81 13.68 -3.00
N VAL A 255 17.09 12.46 -2.51
CA VAL A 255 18.35 12.14 -1.79
C VAL A 255 19.56 12.45 -2.66
N ALA A 256 19.58 11.97 -3.90
CA ALA A 256 20.69 12.23 -4.82
C ALA A 256 20.91 13.72 -5.08
N ASN A 257 19.85 14.53 -5.12
CA ASN A 257 19.97 15.98 -5.32
C ASN A 257 20.58 16.70 -4.12
N ILE A 258 20.29 16.26 -2.90
CA ILE A 258 20.78 16.91 -1.67
C ILE A 258 22.17 16.40 -1.30
N ALA A 259 22.45 15.11 -1.48
CA ALA A 259 23.76 14.50 -1.21
C ALA A 259 24.88 15.10 -2.07
N ARG A 260 24.56 15.64 -3.26
CA ARG A 260 25.53 16.40 -4.07
C ARG A 260 25.96 17.73 -3.43
N ARG A 261 25.15 18.28 -2.53
CA ARG A 261 25.33 19.63 -1.95
C ARG A 261 25.72 19.59 -0.48
N HIS A 262 25.46 18.48 0.21
CA HIS A 262 25.64 18.36 1.66
C HIS A 262 26.25 17.01 2.02
N GLY A 263 27.27 17.03 2.89
CA GLY A 263 27.86 15.82 3.47
C GLY A 263 26.97 15.22 4.57
N GLY A 264 27.19 13.94 4.89
CA GLY A 264 26.46 13.24 5.97
C GLY A 264 25.14 12.57 5.56
N LEU A 265 24.70 12.74 4.31
CA LEU A 265 23.57 12.01 3.73
C LEU A 265 24.05 10.73 3.01
N PRO A 266 23.19 9.71 2.85
CA PRO A 266 23.47 8.55 2.01
C PRO A 266 23.96 8.97 0.63
N ASN A 267 25.22 8.64 0.33
CA ASN A 267 25.87 8.97 -0.93
C ASN A 267 25.95 7.76 -1.88
N MET A 268 25.85 6.55 -1.33
CA MET A 268 25.78 5.30 -2.08
C MET A 268 24.33 4.87 -2.32
N GLU A 269 24.09 4.22 -3.45
CA GLU A 269 22.76 3.69 -3.79
C GLU A 269 22.30 2.63 -2.78
N GLU A 270 23.23 1.80 -2.30
CA GLU A 270 22.96 0.80 -1.27
C GLU A 270 22.46 1.42 0.04
N ASP A 271 23.09 2.49 0.52
CA ASP A 271 22.67 3.18 1.74
C ASP A 271 21.31 3.84 1.56
N THR A 272 21.07 4.45 0.40
CA THR A 272 19.74 5.01 0.06
C THR A 272 18.68 3.92 0.07
N ALA A 273 19.00 2.74 -0.47
CA ALA A 273 18.12 1.58 -0.49
C ALA A 273 17.87 1.01 0.91
N LYS A 274 18.87 0.99 1.80
CA LYS A 274 18.71 0.58 3.21
C LYS A 274 17.79 1.52 3.98
N VAL A 275 17.94 2.84 3.80
CA VAL A 275 17.02 3.83 4.40
C VAL A 275 15.58 3.59 3.92
N TRP A 276 15.41 3.41 2.61
CA TRP A 276 14.10 3.12 2.04
C TRP A 276 13.50 1.83 2.57
N ARG A 277 14.29 0.77 2.64
CA ARG A 277 13.86 -0.54 3.10
C ARG A 277 13.39 -0.53 4.55
N THR A 278 13.95 0.35 5.39
CA THR A 278 13.45 0.58 6.75
C THR A 278 12.04 1.19 6.75
N MET A 279 11.71 2.03 5.78
CA MET A 279 10.39 2.66 5.67
C MET A 279 9.36 1.78 4.92
N ASP A 280 9.84 0.91 4.04
CA ASP A 280 9.04 0.04 3.18
C ASP A 280 9.54 -1.42 3.25
N GLU A 281 9.36 -2.03 4.43
CA GLU A 281 9.80 -3.39 4.75
C GLU A 281 9.10 -4.46 3.89
N GLU A 282 7.93 -4.14 3.34
CA GLU A 282 7.16 -5.06 2.48
C GLU A 282 7.37 -4.82 0.97
N CYS A 283 8.23 -3.86 0.59
CA CYS A 283 8.57 -3.54 -0.80
C CYS A 283 7.39 -3.05 -1.66
N PHE A 284 6.40 -2.36 -1.08
CA PHE A 284 5.28 -1.82 -1.87
C PHE A 284 5.69 -0.74 -2.87
N GLY A 285 6.90 -0.21 -2.78
CA GLY A 285 7.40 0.86 -3.65
C GLY A 285 6.96 2.26 -3.21
N TRP A 286 6.33 2.39 -2.04
CA TRP A 286 5.99 3.67 -1.41
C TRP A 286 6.12 3.64 0.11
N ALA A 287 6.54 4.77 0.66
CA ALA A 287 6.65 5.03 2.09
C ALA A 287 5.67 6.13 2.51
N THR A 288 5.30 6.15 3.79
CA THR A 288 4.37 7.14 4.36
C THR A 288 5.08 8.05 5.34
N LEU A 289 4.44 9.16 5.69
CA LEU A 289 4.92 9.97 6.81
C LEU A 289 5.00 9.15 8.12
N ARG A 290 4.10 8.18 8.32
CA ARG A 290 4.10 7.31 9.52
C ARG A 290 5.41 6.54 9.65
N THR A 291 5.88 5.95 8.56
CA THR A 291 7.09 5.11 8.54
C THR A 291 8.37 5.94 8.55
N PHE A 292 8.32 7.16 8.01
CA PHE A 292 9.45 8.08 8.04
C PHE A 292 9.59 8.78 9.40
N HIS A 293 8.52 9.36 9.93
CA HIS A 293 8.54 10.16 11.16
C HIS A 293 7.26 9.93 11.98
N PRO A 294 7.23 8.88 12.81
CA PRO A 294 6.05 8.50 13.58
C PRO A 294 5.46 9.62 14.46
N GLU A 295 6.33 10.43 15.06
CA GLU A 295 5.96 11.53 15.96
C GLU A 295 5.26 12.67 15.20
N ALA A 296 5.79 13.04 14.03
CA ALA A 296 5.18 14.02 13.14
C ALA A 296 3.82 13.53 12.62
N PHE A 297 3.75 12.25 12.24
CA PHE A 297 2.50 11.62 11.84
C PHE A 297 1.45 11.71 12.95
N GLU A 298 1.79 11.33 14.19
CA GLU A 298 0.81 11.31 15.28
C GLU A 298 0.35 12.72 15.66
N ALA A 299 1.26 13.70 15.67
CA ALA A 299 0.90 15.10 15.87
C ALA A 299 -0.11 15.60 14.82
N ALA A 300 0.15 15.34 13.54
CA ALA A 300 -0.73 15.72 12.45
C ALA A 300 -2.08 14.96 12.50
N ALA A 301 -2.05 13.66 12.79
CA ALA A 301 -3.24 12.82 12.88
C ALA A 301 -4.14 13.26 14.03
N ARG A 302 -3.56 13.53 15.21
CA ARG A 302 -4.28 14.02 16.38
C ARG A 302 -4.93 15.38 16.12
N LEU A 303 -4.19 16.33 15.51
CA LEU A 303 -4.75 17.61 15.08
C LEU A 303 -5.93 17.42 14.12
N LYS A 304 -5.76 16.59 13.08
CA LYS A 304 -6.80 16.32 12.09
C LYS A 304 -8.07 15.76 12.73
N ARG A 305 -7.95 14.69 13.54
CA ARG A 305 -9.09 14.04 14.21
C ARG A 305 -9.85 15.04 15.06
N TRP A 306 -9.15 15.74 15.94
CA TRP A 306 -9.76 16.71 16.85
C TRP A 306 -10.40 17.87 16.10
N ALA A 307 -9.70 18.52 15.16
CA ALA A 307 -10.25 19.68 14.46
C ALA A 307 -11.45 19.30 13.56
N THR A 308 -11.46 18.09 13.02
CA THR A 308 -12.61 17.57 12.26
C THR A 308 -13.83 17.42 13.16
N VAL A 309 -13.66 16.90 14.38
CA VAL A 309 -14.77 16.73 15.34
C VAL A 309 -15.24 18.08 15.91
N SER A 310 -14.30 18.93 16.33
CA SER A 310 -14.60 20.18 17.05
C SER A 310 -14.99 21.33 16.13
N HIS A 311 -14.43 21.39 14.93
CA HIS A 311 -14.58 22.53 14.00
C HIS A 311 -15.07 22.14 12.59
N GLY A 312 -15.22 20.83 12.32
CA GLY A 312 -15.59 20.30 11.02
C GLY A 312 -14.44 20.14 10.03
N SER A 313 -13.31 20.84 10.21
CA SER A 313 -12.07 20.66 9.44
C SER A 313 -10.89 21.39 10.11
N VAL A 314 -9.66 21.03 9.74
CA VAL A 314 -8.43 21.71 10.20
C VAL A 314 -8.39 23.15 9.68
N ALA A 315 -8.73 23.37 8.41
CA ALA A 315 -8.79 24.72 7.85
C ALA A 315 -9.80 25.62 8.60
N LYS A 316 -10.98 25.09 8.95
CA LYS A 316 -11.99 25.83 9.75
C LYS A 316 -11.49 26.17 11.14
N PHE A 317 -10.78 25.25 11.79
CA PHE A 317 -10.13 25.51 13.07
C PHE A 317 -9.13 26.67 12.95
N ILE A 318 -8.21 26.61 11.99
CA ILE A 318 -7.20 27.66 11.78
C ILE A 318 -7.85 29.01 11.43
N ALA A 319 -8.88 29.02 10.57
CA ALA A 319 -9.62 30.25 10.24
C ALA A 319 -10.28 30.88 11.49
N SER A 320 -10.85 30.07 12.39
CA SER A 320 -11.40 30.53 13.67
C SER A 320 -10.33 31.17 14.56
N VAL A 321 -9.14 30.56 14.64
CA VAL A 321 -8.01 31.10 15.41
C VAL A 321 -7.52 32.41 14.79
N LEU A 322 -7.32 32.46 13.48
CA LEU A 322 -6.87 33.65 12.77
C LEU A 322 -7.83 34.83 12.97
N LYS A 323 -9.15 34.60 12.93
CA LYS A 323 -10.17 35.63 13.20
C LYS A 323 -10.05 36.20 14.62
N LYS A 324 -9.79 35.36 15.62
CA LYS A 324 -9.55 35.81 17.00
C LYS A 324 -8.25 36.64 17.10
N LEU A 325 -7.18 36.19 16.45
CA LEU A 325 -5.89 36.87 16.46
C LEU A 325 -5.91 38.22 15.73
N GLU A 326 -6.67 38.33 14.64
CA GLU A 326 -6.83 39.57 13.88
C GLU A 326 -7.41 40.69 14.75
N SER A 327 -8.40 40.38 15.60
CA SER A 327 -8.95 41.33 16.58
C SER A 327 -7.92 41.83 17.61
N GLN A 328 -6.81 41.12 17.76
CA GLN A 328 -5.70 41.43 18.68
C GLN A 328 -4.46 41.98 17.95
N GLY A 329 -4.52 42.13 16.61
CA GLY A 329 -3.36 42.50 15.80
C GLY A 329 -2.24 41.44 15.76
N LEU A 330 -2.55 40.19 16.12
CA LEU A 330 -1.58 39.09 16.19
C LEU A 330 -1.62 38.22 14.92
N ARG A 331 -0.54 37.47 14.71
CA ARG A 331 -0.42 36.43 13.66
C ARG A 331 -0.27 35.07 14.30
N LEU A 332 -0.58 34.01 13.55
CA LEU A 332 -0.40 32.64 14.00
C LEU A 332 1.07 32.22 13.88
N SER A 333 1.91 32.77 14.75
CA SER A 333 3.32 32.40 14.89
C SER A 333 3.48 31.07 15.64
N LYS A 334 4.71 30.53 15.66
CA LYS A 334 5.02 29.29 16.37
C LYS A 334 4.60 29.29 17.84
N SER A 335 4.86 30.39 18.56
CA SER A 335 4.51 30.51 19.99
C SER A 335 2.99 30.53 20.19
N VAL A 336 2.26 31.24 19.33
CA VAL A 336 0.81 31.33 19.38
C VAL A 336 0.17 30.00 19.02
N PHE A 337 0.60 29.35 17.94
CA PHE A 337 0.09 28.06 17.52
C PHE A 337 0.28 27.00 18.60
N ARG A 338 1.49 26.89 19.15
CA ARG A 338 1.78 26.00 20.27
C ARG A 338 0.89 26.27 21.48
N LYS A 339 0.74 27.54 21.87
CA LYS A 339 -0.13 27.91 23.01
C LYS A 339 -1.56 27.45 22.77
N VAL A 340 -2.13 27.72 21.59
CA VAL A 340 -3.49 27.30 21.25
C VAL A 340 -3.64 25.78 21.35
N LEU A 341 -2.69 25.00 20.84
CA LEU A 341 -2.78 23.54 20.90
C LEU A 341 -2.56 22.97 22.30
N MET A 342 -1.79 23.66 23.15
CA MET A 342 -1.58 23.27 24.55
C MET A 342 -2.78 23.63 25.43
N ASP A 343 -3.39 24.81 25.23
CA ASP A 343 -4.57 25.27 25.97
C ASP A 343 -5.78 24.34 25.74
N GLU A 344 -5.85 23.71 24.55
CA GLU A 344 -6.85 22.68 24.20
C GLU A 344 -6.42 21.25 24.61
N GLU A 345 -5.30 21.11 25.35
CA GLU A 345 -4.69 19.84 25.75
C GLU A 345 -4.44 18.86 24.58
N LEU A 346 -4.29 19.41 23.37
CA LEU A 346 -4.25 18.63 22.13
C LEU A 346 -2.87 18.08 21.83
N LEU A 347 -1.81 18.86 22.03
CA LEU A 347 -0.45 18.41 21.77
C LEU A 347 0.51 18.92 22.85
N PRO A 348 1.52 18.11 23.25
CA PRO A 348 2.63 18.62 24.03
C PRO A 348 3.44 19.64 23.21
N LYS A 349 4.22 20.46 23.91
CA LYS A 349 5.04 21.53 23.35
C LYS A 349 5.87 21.08 22.15
N GLU A 350 6.58 19.97 22.29
CA GLU A 350 7.51 19.45 21.29
C GLU A 350 6.79 19.00 20.01
N ALA A 351 5.63 18.36 20.16
CA ALA A 351 4.81 17.92 19.02
C ALA A 351 4.16 19.10 18.30
N ALA A 352 3.72 20.13 19.04
CA ALA A 352 3.18 21.35 18.46
C ALA A 352 4.25 22.15 17.69
N ASP A 353 5.47 22.22 18.25
CA ASP A 353 6.62 22.86 17.60
C ASP A 353 7.01 22.12 16.31
N LEU A 354 7.13 20.78 16.37
CA LEU A 354 7.41 19.93 15.22
C LEU A 354 6.38 20.11 14.10
N LEU A 355 5.09 20.13 14.46
CA LEU A 355 4.01 20.28 13.50
C LEU A 355 4.02 21.68 12.87
N PHE A 356 4.27 22.73 13.65
CA PHE A 356 4.40 24.09 13.11
C PHE A 356 5.53 24.18 12.08
N GLU A 357 6.73 23.69 12.43
CA GLU A 357 7.90 23.75 11.55
C GLU A 357 7.67 22.98 10.25
N GLY A 358 6.97 21.85 10.33
CA GLY A 358 6.62 21.07 9.16
C GLY A 358 5.56 21.69 8.27
N LEU A 359 4.58 22.40 8.84
CA LEU A 359 3.52 23.07 8.08
C LEU A 359 3.99 24.40 7.46
N ASP A 360 4.89 25.11 8.15
CA ASP A 360 5.56 26.31 7.64
C ASP A 360 6.70 25.91 6.69
N VAL A 361 6.32 25.38 5.53
CA VAL A 361 7.26 24.79 4.57
C VAL A 361 8.12 25.85 3.89
N ASP A 362 7.58 27.05 3.71
CA ASP A 362 8.25 28.19 3.08
C ASP A 362 8.99 29.09 4.07
N GLU A 363 8.95 28.75 5.37
CA GLU A 363 9.69 29.44 6.44
C GLU A 363 9.26 30.91 6.59
N HIS A 364 7.96 31.18 6.42
CA HIS A 364 7.39 32.49 6.64
C HIS A 364 7.31 32.87 8.12
N GLY A 365 7.45 31.88 9.02
CA GLY A 365 7.35 32.06 10.48
C GLY A 365 5.91 32.23 10.97
N VAL A 366 4.93 32.13 10.08
CA VAL A 366 3.49 32.24 10.36
C VAL A 366 2.72 31.20 9.55
N LEU A 367 1.68 30.65 10.14
CA LEU A 367 0.75 29.77 9.43
C LEU A 367 -0.51 30.53 9.01
N ALA A 368 -1.00 30.21 7.84
CA ALA A 368 -2.32 30.59 7.37
C ALA A 368 -3.12 29.35 6.91
N GLU A 369 -4.37 29.56 6.52
CA GLU A 369 -5.33 28.48 6.26
C GLU A 369 -4.85 27.48 5.18
N GLN A 370 -4.25 27.98 4.12
CA GLN A 370 -3.64 27.22 3.03
C GLN A 370 -2.57 26.23 3.49
N ASP A 371 -1.79 26.56 4.54
CA ASP A 371 -0.69 25.72 5.02
C ASP A 371 -1.20 24.43 5.67
N VAL A 372 -2.44 24.45 6.17
CA VAL A 372 -3.07 23.30 6.83
C VAL A 372 -4.09 22.55 5.96
N ARG A 373 -4.46 23.09 4.79
CA ARG A 373 -5.47 22.47 3.89
C ARG A 373 -5.06 21.07 3.43
N CYS A 374 -3.77 20.76 3.41
CA CYS A 374 -3.29 19.41 3.15
C CYS A 374 -3.83 18.39 4.15
N LEU A 375 -3.94 18.75 5.43
CA LEU A 375 -4.46 17.88 6.48
C LEU A 375 -5.94 17.59 6.28
N ASP A 376 -6.71 18.48 5.67
CA ASP A 376 -8.12 18.23 5.31
C ASP A 376 -8.24 17.24 4.15
N LYS A 377 -7.35 17.33 3.15
CA LYS A 377 -7.30 16.41 2.00
C LYS A 377 -6.73 15.02 2.34
N TRP A 378 -5.97 14.92 3.43
CA TRP A 378 -5.31 13.69 3.84
C TRP A 378 -6.33 12.61 4.26
N ASP A 379 -6.32 11.45 3.60
CA ASP A 379 -7.22 10.35 3.93
C ASP A 379 -6.64 9.47 5.06
N LEU A 380 -6.69 10.01 6.28
CA LEU A 380 -6.16 9.36 7.47
C LEU A 380 -6.83 8.01 7.76
N VAL A 381 -8.14 7.87 7.50
CA VAL A 381 -8.87 6.63 7.72
C VAL A 381 -8.31 5.52 6.83
N PHE A 382 -8.08 5.81 5.55
CA PHE A 382 -7.46 4.85 4.65
C PHE A 382 -6.04 4.47 5.07
N GLU A 383 -5.22 5.41 5.53
CA GLU A 383 -3.87 5.10 6.04
C GLU A 383 -3.91 4.11 7.22
N GLU A 384 -4.86 4.30 8.14
CA GLU A 384 -5.04 3.43 9.30
C GLU A 384 -5.54 2.03 8.88
N GLU A 385 -6.51 1.96 7.97
CA GLU A 385 -7.00 0.69 7.41
C GLU A 385 -5.89 -0.05 6.64
N ALA A 386 -5.12 0.66 5.81
CA ALA A 386 -4.02 0.08 5.05
C ALA A 386 -2.94 -0.47 5.98
N GLN A 387 -2.59 0.25 7.05
CA GLN A 387 -1.64 -0.22 8.06
C GLN A 387 -2.16 -1.48 8.79
N ALA A 388 -3.44 -1.51 9.16
CA ALA A 388 -4.03 -2.68 9.81
C ALA A 388 -3.99 -3.94 8.92
N ARG A 389 -4.17 -3.77 7.60
CA ARG A 389 -4.04 -4.87 6.61
C ARG A 389 -2.61 -5.38 6.49
N ARG A 390 -1.61 -4.48 6.48
CA ARG A 390 -0.18 -4.84 6.46
C ARG A 390 0.21 -5.71 7.64
N VAL A 391 -0.24 -5.35 8.85
CA VAL A 391 0.00 -6.16 10.06
C VAL A 391 -0.62 -7.56 9.95
N HIS A 392 -1.83 -7.66 9.37
CA HIS A 392 -2.48 -8.96 9.16
C HIS A 392 -1.71 -9.85 8.16
N VAL A 393 -1.23 -9.29 7.05
CA VAL A 393 -0.43 -10.02 6.06
C VAL A 393 0.88 -10.50 6.68
N GLY A 394 1.59 -9.65 7.42
CA GLY A 394 2.83 -10.01 8.13
C GLY A 394 2.68 -11.13 9.16
N THR A 395 1.50 -11.27 9.80
CA THR A 395 1.22 -12.41 10.71
C THR A 395 0.84 -13.70 9.99
N SER A 396 0.34 -13.61 8.75
CA SER A 396 -0.10 -14.77 7.95
C SER A 396 0.95 -15.30 6.98
N SER A 397 1.97 -14.49 6.66
CA SER A 397 3.02 -14.82 5.71
C SER A 397 4.31 -14.07 6.01
N SER A 398 5.21 -14.63 6.83
CA SER A 398 6.66 -14.73 6.54
C SER A 398 7.49 -15.23 7.74
N PRO A 399 8.46 -16.13 7.52
CA PRO A 399 9.63 -16.24 8.38
C PRO A 399 10.49 -14.97 8.21
N LYS A 400 10.96 -14.40 9.32
CA LYS A 400 11.86 -13.25 9.32
C LYS A 400 13.08 -13.53 8.41
N ARG A 401 13.35 -12.65 7.43
CA ARG A 401 14.60 -12.67 6.67
C ARG A 401 15.75 -12.49 7.66
N GLN A 402 16.41 -13.58 8.05
CA GLN A 402 17.71 -13.51 8.70
C GLN A 402 18.72 -13.18 7.60
N GLY A 403 19.56 -12.16 7.85
CA GLY A 403 20.54 -11.67 6.89
C GLY A 403 21.41 -12.80 6.35
N LEU A 404 21.61 -12.78 5.04
CA LEU A 404 22.67 -13.52 4.37
C LEU A 404 24.03 -12.96 4.77
#